data_AF-A0A514XK88-F1
#
_entry.id   AF-A0A514XK88-F1
#
_cell.length_a   1.000
_cell.length_b   1.000
_cell.length_c   1.000
_cell.angle_alpha   90.00
_cell.angle_beta   90.00
_cell.angle_gamma   90.00
#
_symmetry.space_group_name_H-M   'P 1'
#
loop_
_entity.id
_entity.type
_entity.pdbx_description
1 polymer ?
#
loop_
_entity_poly.entity_id
_entity_poly.type
_entity_poly.pdbx_seq_one_letter_code
_entity_poly.pdbx_strand_id
1 'polypeptide(L)'
;MTQLFPLKEKPALSPYKKGDVLVLFGELFSRGYANGLVEEAERRGMTIVRATVGRREKDGTLRALNAEETANIPQPFINVPLEAGFDMEPATNGVTPCDQLAGIKLGEWENAKLDWKAIDESQKAGSERFKKNTEIFIKELEKHIPAGANVLFAHLMAGGVPRTKIIMPILNRVCKGTGDRHVGSQALMDSEIGQFCLRNFKEVTSETFKHLVEISAPLRKKLEASGSHVSYTAYGYHGTEVLIKNDYKWQTYTCYFQGWAKMALEDHSIAFAKQGIHCCVYNCPEILTNSSSVFQGVEVSLYPLVTAIQKDAGDKKHGEQVLKQCQELLKDGVTFEHIKAFTDEYLTNPLTLEFTKYDQWPQHTRQDQMEYMLKSSDYLFDLHKDQKNLITAVLSEVVFKSCGYVMLHDSWTPKSPVAWLGHDIVARCM
;
A
#
# COMPACT_ATOMS: atom_id res chain seq x y z
N MET A 1 15.60 5.77 10.60
CA MET A 1 14.91 4.48 10.55
C MET A 1 13.87 4.45 11.65
N THR A 2 12.63 4.13 11.32
CA THR A 2 11.56 3.96 12.30
C THR A 2 11.89 2.79 13.23
N GLN A 3 11.45 2.84 14.49
CA GLN A 3 11.59 1.69 15.38
C GLN A 3 10.55 0.63 15.00
N LEU A 4 10.99 -0.61 14.76
CA LEU A 4 10.09 -1.74 14.50
C LEU A 4 9.14 -1.93 15.69
N PHE A 5 7.84 -1.76 15.46
CA PHE A 5 6.80 -1.93 16.47
C PHE A 5 5.74 -2.93 15.98
N PRO A 6 5.92 -4.23 16.24
CA PRO A 6 4.92 -5.21 15.85
C PRO A 6 3.73 -5.22 16.80
N LEU A 7 2.52 -5.11 16.25
CA LEU A 7 1.30 -5.32 17.03
C LEU A 7 1.11 -6.81 17.27
N LYS A 8 1.26 -7.24 18.53
CA LYS A 8 1.18 -8.65 18.92
C LYS A 8 -0.20 -9.08 19.42
N GLU A 9 -0.98 -8.14 19.94
CA GLU A 9 -2.25 -8.44 20.61
C GLU A 9 -3.42 -8.02 19.74
N LYS A 10 -4.45 -8.87 19.66
CA LYS A 10 -5.73 -8.54 19.03
C LYS A 10 -6.30 -7.29 19.72
N PRO A 11 -6.54 -6.19 18.98
CA PRO A 11 -7.09 -4.98 19.60
C PRO A 11 -8.51 -5.25 20.10
N ALA A 12 -8.86 -4.64 21.24
CA ALA A 12 -10.22 -4.64 21.74
C ALA A 12 -11.12 -3.81 20.81
N LEU A 13 -12.42 -4.08 20.80
CA LEU A 13 -13.36 -3.32 19.98
C LEU A 13 -13.31 -1.83 20.34
N SER A 14 -12.97 -1.01 19.34
CA SER A 14 -13.03 0.45 19.46
C SER A 14 -14.46 0.96 19.68
N PRO A 15 -14.65 2.13 20.29
CA PRO A 15 -15.96 2.77 20.45
C PRO A 15 -16.70 3.19 19.18
N TYR A 16 -16.09 3.07 17.98
CA TYR A 16 -16.77 3.38 16.71
C TYR A 16 -18.11 2.63 16.59
N LYS A 17 -19.16 3.31 16.16
CA LYS A 17 -20.52 2.75 16.16
C LYS A 17 -21.37 3.32 15.05
N LYS A 18 -22.62 2.84 14.98
CA LYS A 18 -23.63 3.41 14.09
C LYS A 18 -23.76 4.92 14.28
N GLY A 19 -23.63 5.66 13.18
CA GLY A 19 -23.64 7.13 13.15
C GLY A 19 -22.25 7.75 13.02
N ASP A 20 -21.17 7.01 13.31
CA ASP A 20 -19.81 7.44 13.05
C ASP A 20 -19.44 7.29 11.57
N VAL A 21 -18.36 7.94 11.14
CA VAL A 21 -18.00 8.09 9.72
C VAL A 21 -16.62 7.54 9.44
N LEU A 22 -16.49 6.65 8.44
CA LEU A 22 -15.23 6.30 7.80
C LEU A 22 -15.11 7.11 6.52
N VAL A 23 -14.01 7.86 6.38
CA VAL A 23 -13.71 8.66 5.19
C VAL A 23 -12.59 7.99 4.42
N LEU A 24 -12.88 7.55 3.20
CA LEU A 24 -11.87 6.98 2.31
C LEU A 24 -11.18 8.11 1.53
N PHE A 25 -9.94 8.41 1.89
CA PHE A 25 -9.12 9.42 1.21
C PHE A 25 -8.24 8.74 0.16
N GLY A 26 -8.87 8.50 -0.98
CA GLY A 26 -8.34 7.77 -2.14
C GLY A 26 -9.46 6.93 -2.78
N GLU A 27 -9.25 6.47 -4.01
CA GLU A 27 -10.23 5.67 -4.73
C GLU A 27 -10.16 4.19 -4.28
N LEU A 28 -11.31 3.60 -3.94
CA LEU A 28 -11.39 2.20 -3.54
C LEU A 28 -11.40 1.29 -4.77
N PHE A 29 -10.40 0.43 -4.89
CA PHE A 29 -10.34 -0.60 -5.93
C PHE A 29 -10.76 -1.96 -5.39
N SER A 30 -11.25 -2.83 -6.27
CA SER A 30 -11.57 -4.20 -5.93
C SER A 30 -10.33 -4.97 -5.48
N ARG A 31 -10.48 -5.83 -4.46
CA ARG A 31 -9.42 -6.72 -3.94
C ARG A 31 -8.13 -5.99 -3.50
N GLY A 32 -8.29 -4.93 -2.72
CA GLY A 32 -7.20 -4.24 -2.02
C GLY A 32 -7.43 -4.16 -0.51
N TYR A 33 -6.38 -3.81 0.23
CA TYR A 33 -6.39 -3.68 1.69
C TYR A 33 -7.57 -2.90 2.28
N ALA A 34 -7.94 -1.79 1.63
CA ALA A 34 -9.01 -0.92 2.07
C ALA A 34 -10.39 -1.61 2.15
N ASN A 35 -10.60 -2.70 1.41
CA ASN A 35 -11.87 -3.43 1.45
C ASN A 35 -12.13 -4.04 2.82
N GLY A 36 -11.10 -4.62 3.46
CA GLY A 36 -11.28 -5.16 4.81
C GLY A 36 -11.60 -4.09 5.86
N LEU A 37 -11.03 -2.90 5.75
CA LEU A 37 -11.37 -1.77 6.64
C LEU A 37 -12.81 -1.28 6.40
N VAL A 38 -13.25 -1.22 5.15
CA VAL A 38 -14.63 -0.87 4.78
C VAL A 38 -15.62 -1.90 5.32
N GLU A 39 -15.38 -3.19 5.06
CA GLU A 39 -16.22 -4.29 5.56
C GLU A 39 -16.37 -4.26 7.08
N GLU A 40 -15.26 -4.03 7.79
CA GLU A 40 -15.27 -3.93 9.25
C GLU A 40 -16.02 -2.67 9.73
N ALA A 41 -15.82 -1.51 9.09
CA ALA A 41 -16.56 -0.29 9.44
C ALA A 41 -18.07 -0.42 9.17
N GLU A 42 -18.46 -1.06 8.07
CA GLU A 42 -19.85 -1.38 7.74
C GLU A 42 -20.45 -2.34 8.79
N ARG A 43 -19.69 -3.34 9.24
CA ARG A 43 -20.09 -4.23 10.35
C ARG A 43 -20.33 -3.47 11.66
N ARG A 44 -19.59 -2.39 11.91
CA ARG A 44 -19.83 -1.48 13.05
C ARG A 44 -20.98 -0.49 12.83
N GLY A 45 -21.55 -0.46 11.63
CA GLY A 45 -22.65 0.43 11.23
C GLY A 45 -22.20 1.85 10.87
N MET A 46 -20.92 2.07 10.61
CA MET A 46 -20.39 3.38 10.23
C MET A 46 -20.86 3.78 8.84
N THR A 47 -20.96 5.09 8.61
CA THR A 47 -21.21 5.65 7.27
C THR A 47 -19.89 5.75 6.51
N ILE A 48 -19.84 5.21 5.29
CA ILE A 48 -18.62 5.22 4.47
C ILE A 48 -18.70 6.34 3.43
N VAL A 49 -17.90 7.40 3.61
CA VAL A 49 -17.79 8.49 2.63
C VAL A 49 -16.65 8.19 1.66
N ARG A 50 -16.98 8.11 0.37
CA ARG A 50 -16.05 7.72 -0.70
C ARG A 50 -15.54 8.93 -1.48
N ALA A 51 -14.31 8.83 -1.99
CA ALA A 51 -13.67 9.83 -2.83
C ALA A 51 -13.32 9.26 -4.22
N THR A 52 -12.88 10.13 -5.13
CA THR A 52 -12.36 9.75 -6.44
C THR A 52 -11.07 10.49 -6.76
N VAL A 53 -10.22 9.90 -7.59
CA VAL A 53 -9.10 10.62 -8.20
C VAL A 53 -9.53 11.44 -9.42
N GLY A 54 -10.78 11.32 -9.88
CA GLY A 54 -11.26 11.90 -11.12
C GLY A 54 -10.76 11.13 -12.34
N ARG A 55 -10.90 11.74 -13.52
CA ARG A 55 -10.37 11.20 -14.79
C ARG A 55 -9.71 12.30 -15.58
N ARG A 56 -8.78 11.91 -16.45
CA ARG A 56 -8.10 12.80 -17.37
C ARG A 56 -8.75 12.68 -18.75
N GLU A 57 -9.04 13.80 -19.37
CA GLU A 57 -9.45 13.86 -20.77
C GLU A 57 -8.29 13.55 -21.71
N LYS A 58 -8.57 13.36 -23.01
CA LYS A 58 -7.55 13.08 -24.02
C LYS A 58 -6.50 14.19 -24.15
N ASP A 59 -6.87 15.42 -23.85
CA ASP A 59 -5.98 16.59 -23.82
C ASP A 59 -5.18 16.71 -22.51
N GLY A 60 -5.35 15.77 -21.58
CA GLY A 60 -4.69 15.77 -20.28
C GLY A 60 -5.44 16.56 -19.22
N THR A 61 -6.57 17.21 -19.51
CA THR A 61 -7.33 17.97 -18.51
C THR A 61 -7.91 17.06 -17.43
N LEU A 62 -7.64 17.36 -16.15
CA LEU A 62 -8.25 16.64 -15.03
C LEU A 62 -9.69 17.11 -14.79
N ARG A 63 -10.62 16.16 -14.68
CA ARG A 63 -12.04 16.42 -14.43
C ARG A 63 -12.63 15.51 -13.35
N ALA A 64 -13.75 15.95 -12.79
CA ALA A 64 -14.63 15.12 -11.98
C ALA A 64 -15.24 13.98 -12.83
N LEU A 65 -15.80 12.98 -12.14
CA LEU A 65 -16.52 11.88 -12.79
C LEU A 65 -17.83 12.39 -13.40
N ASN A 66 -18.21 11.85 -14.56
CA ASN A 66 -19.50 12.13 -15.18
C ASN A 66 -20.61 11.23 -14.58
N ALA A 67 -21.87 11.46 -14.98
CA ALA A 67 -23.02 10.74 -14.42
C ALA A 67 -22.91 9.21 -14.57
N GLU A 68 -22.42 8.72 -15.72
CA GLU A 68 -22.24 7.29 -15.99
C GLU A 68 -21.17 6.68 -15.08
N GLU A 69 -20.03 7.36 -14.92
CA GLU A 69 -18.92 6.93 -14.07
C GLU A 69 -19.31 6.90 -12.57
N THR A 70 -20.27 7.73 -12.15
CA THR A 70 -20.76 7.75 -10.76
C THR A 70 -21.90 6.80 -10.44
N ALA A 71 -22.57 6.24 -11.46
CA ALA A 71 -23.87 5.56 -11.30
C ALA A 71 -23.84 4.38 -10.32
N ASN A 72 -22.71 3.67 -10.23
CA ASN A 72 -22.55 2.48 -9.40
C ASN A 72 -21.70 2.72 -8.14
N ILE A 73 -21.33 3.96 -7.85
CA ILE A 73 -20.54 4.28 -6.66
C ILE A 73 -21.48 4.40 -5.46
N PRO A 74 -21.31 3.59 -4.40
CA PRO A 74 -22.17 3.66 -3.22
C PRO A 74 -22.07 5.02 -2.52
N GLN A 75 -23.22 5.58 -2.16
CA GLN A 75 -23.32 6.85 -1.45
C GLN A 75 -23.05 6.68 0.06
N PRO A 76 -22.54 7.72 0.76
CA PRO A 76 -22.14 9.03 0.24
C PRO A 76 -20.84 9.00 -0.59
N PHE A 77 -20.81 9.79 -1.66
CA PHE A 77 -19.65 9.94 -2.54
C PHE A 77 -19.39 11.41 -2.87
N ILE A 78 -18.14 11.86 -2.73
CA ILE A 78 -17.70 13.23 -3.03
C ILE A 78 -16.93 13.24 -4.34
N ASN A 79 -17.54 13.86 -5.36
CA ASN A 79 -17.01 13.90 -6.73
C ASN A 79 -16.03 15.06 -6.95
N VAL A 80 -14.92 15.06 -6.20
CA VAL A 80 -13.82 16.02 -6.34
C VAL A 80 -12.58 15.25 -6.81
N PRO A 81 -11.90 15.67 -7.91
CA PRO A 81 -10.82 14.88 -8.49
C PRO A 81 -9.51 15.00 -7.68
N LEU A 82 -9.32 14.11 -6.72
CA LEU A 82 -8.14 14.04 -5.84
C LEU A 82 -6.97 13.28 -6.49
N GLU A 83 -6.68 13.54 -7.77
CA GLU A 83 -5.50 12.94 -8.42
C GLU A 83 -4.23 13.47 -7.76
N ALA A 84 -3.45 12.60 -7.13
CA ALA A 84 -2.15 12.97 -6.56
C ALA A 84 -1.02 12.91 -7.60
N GLY A 85 0.15 13.45 -7.25
CA GLY A 85 1.32 13.47 -8.11
C GLY A 85 1.28 14.58 -9.16
N PHE A 86 2.35 14.63 -9.95
CA PHE A 86 2.61 15.73 -10.88
C PHE A 86 3.11 15.26 -12.25
N ASP A 87 3.07 13.96 -12.52
CA ASP A 87 3.61 13.36 -13.75
C ASP A 87 2.94 13.89 -15.03
N MET A 88 1.67 14.29 -14.93
CA MET A 88 0.90 14.89 -16.02
C MET A 88 0.48 16.34 -15.71
N GLU A 89 1.15 17.01 -14.78
CA GLU A 89 0.96 18.43 -14.56
C GLU A 89 1.88 19.21 -15.51
N PRO A 90 1.37 20.16 -16.32
CA PRO A 90 2.21 20.91 -17.23
C PRO A 90 3.02 21.98 -16.48
N ALA A 91 4.28 22.16 -16.88
CA ALA A 91 5.07 23.33 -16.49
C ALA A 91 4.58 24.59 -17.20
N THR A 92 5.20 25.75 -16.91
CA THR A 92 4.80 27.03 -17.53
C THR A 92 4.94 27.06 -19.05
N ASN A 93 5.79 26.20 -19.61
CA ASN A 93 5.99 26.00 -21.05
C ASN A 93 4.96 25.03 -21.69
N GLY A 94 4.01 24.49 -20.92
CA GLY A 94 2.98 23.56 -21.38
C GLY A 94 3.43 22.09 -21.48
N VAL A 95 4.68 21.78 -21.14
CA VAL A 95 5.23 20.42 -21.21
C VAL A 95 5.09 19.73 -19.85
N THR A 96 4.54 18.52 -19.82
CA THR A 96 4.46 17.70 -18.60
C THR A 96 5.75 16.90 -18.37
N PRO A 97 6.03 16.42 -17.15
CA PRO A 97 7.14 15.48 -16.92
C PRO A 97 7.04 14.22 -17.78
N CYS A 98 5.85 13.68 -18.01
CA CYS A 98 5.64 12.53 -18.89
C CYS A 98 5.99 12.83 -20.36
N ASP A 99 5.76 14.05 -20.84
CA ASP A 99 6.12 14.44 -22.22
C ASP A 99 7.64 14.44 -22.42
N GLN A 100 8.42 14.79 -21.40
CA GLN A 100 9.89 14.72 -21.47
C GLN A 100 10.41 13.29 -21.63
N LEU A 101 9.61 12.29 -21.24
CA LEU A 101 9.93 10.87 -21.39
C LEU A 101 9.51 10.29 -22.74
N ALA A 102 8.81 11.07 -23.57
CA ALA A 102 8.37 10.63 -24.88
C ALA A 102 9.57 10.42 -25.82
N GLY A 103 9.61 9.27 -26.49
CA GLY A 103 10.64 8.95 -27.47
C GLY A 103 11.95 8.37 -26.90
N ILE A 104 12.14 8.36 -25.58
CA ILE A 104 13.28 7.68 -24.94
C ILE A 104 13.20 6.19 -25.24
N LYS A 105 14.29 5.62 -25.77
CA LYS A 105 14.40 4.19 -26.05
C LYS A 105 14.94 3.42 -24.86
N LEU A 106 14.58 2.14 -24.76
CA LEU A 106 15.05 1.23 -23.71
C LEU A 106 16.58 1.00 -23.72
N GLY A 107 17.28 1.30 -24.82
CA GLY A 107 18.75 1.24 -24.85
C GLY A 107 19.45 2.51 -24.36
N GLU A 108 18.70 3.60 -24.13
CA GLU A 108 19.25 4.94 -23.89
C GLU A 108 18.78 5.55 -22.54
N TRP A 109 17.85 4.87 -21.86
CA TRP A 109 17.16 5.41 -20.68
C TRP A 109 18.07 5.80 -19.51
N GLU A 110 19.19 5.09 -19.30
CA GLU A 110 20.16 5.38 -18.22
C GLU A 110 20.82 6.74 -18.40
N ASN A 111 20.98 7.18 -19.65
CA ASN A 111 21.63 8.43 -20.00
C ASN A 111 20.64 9.56 -20.32
N ALA A 112 19.34 9.31 -20.20
CA ALA A 112 18.32 10.30 -20.46
C ALA A 112 18.49 11.52 -19.53
N LYS A 113 18.28 12.71 -20.10
CA LYS A 113 18.36 13.99 -19.41
C LYS A 113 17.01 14.68 -19.42
N LEU A 114 16.58 15.12 -18.24
CA LEU A 114 15.30 15.79 -18.01
C LEU A 114 15.53 17.26 -17.70
N ASP A 115 14.57 18.09 -18.08
CA ASP A 115 14.50 19.48 -17.65
C ASP A 115 13.93 19.53 -16.22
N TRP A 116 14.85 19.51 -15.25
CA TRP A 116 14.53 19.55 -13.83
C TRP A 116 13.84 20.85 -13.40
N LYS A 117 14.08 21.96 -14.09
CA LYS A 117 13.40 23.22 -13.78
C LYS A 117 11.91 23.11 -14.13
N ALA A 118 11.59 22.57 -15.31
CA ALA A 118 10.20 22.31 -15.69
C ALA A 118 9.55 21.26 -14.78
N ILE A 119 10.29 20.24 -14.34
CA ILE A 119 9.80 19.25 -13.36
C ILE A 119 9.48 19.91 -12.02
N ASP A 120 10.32 20.81 -11.51
CA ASP A 120 10.08 21.52 -10.24
C ASP A 120 8.82 22.41 -10.33
N GLU A 121 8.62 23.09 -11.46
CA GLU A 121 7.41 23.87 -11.74
C GLU A 121 6.16 22.97 -11.73
N SER A 122 6.24 21.82 -12.41
CA SER A 122 5.15 20.84 -12.49
C SER A 122 4.82 20.25 -11.11
N GLN A 123 5.85 19.90 -10.33
CA GLN A 123 5.68 19.38 -8.97
C GLN A 123 4.97 20.39 -8.07
N LYS A 124 5.38 21.66 -8.12
CA LYS A 124 4.72 22.73 -7.38
C LYS A 124 3.25 22.88 -7.79
N ALA A 125 2.97 22.97 -9.09
CA ALA A 125 1.61 23.10 -9.61
C ALA A 125 0.73 21.90 -9.22
N GLY A 126 1.26 20.68 -9.28
CA GLY A 126 0.55 19.45 -8.91
C GLY A 126 0.20 19.41 -7.43
N SER A 127 1.14 19.85 -6.57
CA SER A 127 0.89 20.00 -5.12
C SER A 127 -0.18 21.04 -4.83
N GLU A 128 -0.14 22.20 -5.50
CA GLU A 128 -1.15 23.26 -5.35
C GLU A 128 -2.54 22.80 -5.80
N ARG A 129 -2.63 22.11 -6.94
CA ARG A 129 -3.87 21.48 -7.44
C ARG A 129 -4.42 20.48 -6.43
N PHE A 130 -3.58 19.58 -5.92
CA PHE A 130 -4.01 18.57 -4.96
C PHE A 130 -4.53 19.18 -3.66
N LYS A 131 -3.83 20.17 -3.10
CA LYS A 131 -4.25 20.90 -1.89
C LYS A 131 -5.59 21.59 -2.09
N LYS A 132 -5.75 22.34 -3.19
CA LYS A 132 -7.02 23.01 -3.54
C LYS A 132 -8.17 22.01 -3.63
N ASN A 133 -7.98 20.88 -4.28
CA ASN A 133 -9.02 19.86 -4.38
C ASN A 133 -9.30 19.19 -3.02
N THR A 134 -8.28 19.03 -2.18
CA THR A 134 -8.45 18.52 -0.81
C THR A 134 -9.28 19.50 0.05
N GLU A 135 -9.06 20.80 -0.06
CA GLU A 135 -9.88 21.82 0.63
C GLU A 135 -11.35 21.73 0.22
N ILE A 136 -11.62 21.59 -1.09
CA ILE A 136 -12.98 21.42 -1.61
C ILE A 136 -13.59 20.12 -1.07
N PHE A 137 -12.83 19.02 -1.10
CA PHE A 137 -13.27 17.73 -0.57
C PHE A 137 -13.63 17.80 0.91
N ILE A 138 -12.78 18.42 1.75
CA ILE A 138 -13.04 18.55 3.20
C ILE A 138 -14.28 19.41 3.48
N LYS A 139 -14.50 20.47 2.68
CA LYS A 139 -15.70 21.31 2.79
C LYS A 139 -16.99 20.55 2.45
N GLU A 140 -16.95 19.70 1.43
CA GLU A 140 -18.09 18.84 1.09
C GLU A 140 -18.28 17.72 2.11
N LEU A 141 -17.20 17.13 2.61
CA LEU A 141 -17.21 16.09 3.63
C LEU A 141 -17.90 16.52 4.91
N GLU A 142 -17.70 17.76 5.35
CA GLU A 142 -18.34 18.29 6.57
C GLU A 142 -19.87 18.12 6.55
N LYS A 143 -20.51 18.19 5.37
CA LYS A 143 -21.96 18.01 5.22
C LYS A 143 -22.43 16.58 5.47
N HIS A 144 -21.52 15.61 5.42
CA HIS A 144 -21.79 14.19 5.60
C HIS A 144 -21.44 13.68 6.99
N ILE A 145 -20.97 14.55 7.90
CA ILE A 145 -20.61 14.18 9.27
C ILE A 145 -21.74 14.63 10.22
N PRO A 146 -22.52 13.70 10.81
CA PRO A 146 -23.52 14.05 11.80
C PRO A 146 -22.91 14.71 13.04
N ALA A 147 -23.69 15.54 13.73
CA ALA A 147 -23.25 16.14 14.99
C ALA A 147 -22.90 15.06 16.03
N GLY A 148 -21.73 15.18 16.67
CA GLY A 148 -21.23 14.24 17.68
C GLY A 148 -20.72 12.90 17.11
N ALA A 149 -20.68 12.73 15.79
CA ALA A 149 -20.11 11.54 15.16
C ALA A 149 -18.58 11.51 15.31
N ASN A 150 -18.02 10.33 15.57
CA ASN A 150 -16.58 10.10 15.46
C ASN A 150 -16.20 9.93 13.99
N VAL A 151 -14.97 10.32 13.63
CA VAL A 151 -14.50 10.29 12.25
C VAL A 151 -13.17 9.57 12.15
N LEU A 152 -13.11 8.54 11.32
CA LEU A 152 -11.88 7.89 10.93
C LEU A 152 -11.54 8.27 9.49
N PHE A 153 -10.41 8.94 9.28
CA PHE A 153 -9.85 9.18 7.96
C PHE A 153 -8.90 8.05 7.57
N ALA A 154 -9.22 7.30 6.51
CA ALA A 154 -8.36 6.27 5.96
C ALA A 154 -7.68 6.77 4.69
N HIS A 155 -6.38 7.02 4.78
CA HIS A 155 -5.54 7.38 3.64
C HIS A 155 -5.17 6.13 2.83
N LEU A 156 -5.53 6.14 1.55
CA LEU A 156 -5.41 4.98 0.65
C LEU A 156 -4.39 5.20 -0.47
N MET A 157 -3.80 6.40 -0.57
CA MET A 157 -3.01 6.78 -1.73
C MET A 157 -1.60 6.17 -1.67
N ALA A 158 -1.26 5.40 -2.68
CA ALA A 158 0.09 4.91 -2.94
C ALA A 158 0.26 4.74 -4.45
N GLY A 159 1.45 5.03 -4.98
CA GLY A 159 1.66 5.05 -6.42
C GLY A 159 2.62 6.16 -6.84
N GLY A 160 2.38 6.73 -8.02
CA GLY A 160 3.25 7.74 -8.63
C GLY A 160 4.17 7.20 -9.72
N VAL A 161 3.90 5.99 -10.24
CA VAL A 161 4.60 5.47 -11.41
C VAL A 161 4.22 6.37 -12.60
N PRO A 162 5.19 7.05 -13.26
CA PRO A 162 4.85 7.97 -14.34
C PRO A 162 4.11 7.28 -15.49
N ARG A 163 3.06 7.92 -15.98
CA ARG A 163 2.18 7.38 -17.03
C ARG A 163 2.77 7.51 -18.44
N THR A 164 3.90 6.89 -18.66
CA THR A 164 4.60 6.87 -19.95
C THR A 164 5.05 5.45 -20.34
N LYS A 165 5.27 5.24 -21.64
CA LYS A 165 5.55 3.92 -22.22
C LYS A 165 6.88 3.31 -21.79
N ILE A 166 7.86 4.14 -21.41
CA ILE A 166 9.22 3.68 -21.12
C ILE A 166 9.38 3.06 -19.72
N ILE A 167 8.52 3.42 -18.76
CA ILE A 167 8.67 3.00 -17.36
C ILE A 167 8.42 1.51 -17.16
N MET A 168 7.35 0.94 -17.70
CA MET A 168 7.05 -0.48 -17.48
C MET A 168 8.11 -1.43 -18.07
N PRO A 169 8.65 -1.21 -19.28
CA PRO A 169 9.80 -1.98 -19.77
C PRO A 169 11.02 -1.90 -18.86
N ILE A 170 11.33 -0.73 -18.29
CA ILE A 170 12.44 -0.58 -17.34
C ILE A 170 12.15 -1.37 -16.06
N LEU A 171 10.96 -1.21 -15.47
CA LEU A 171 10.56 -1.94 -14.26
C LEU A 171 10.55 -3.46 -14.48
N ASN A 172 10.17 -3.94 -15.66
CA ASN A 172 10.26 -5.37 -15.98
C ASN A 172 11.71 -5.88 -15.96
N ARG A 173 12.68 -5.09 -16.44
CA ARG A 173 14.11 -5.46 -16.34
C ARG A 173 14.64 -5.39 -14.91
N VAL A 174 14.17 -4.41 -14.13
CA VAL A 174 14.61 -4.16 -12.75
C VAL A 174 13.95 -5.09 -11.74
N CYS A 175 12.72 -5.56 -11.96
CA CYS A 175 11.97 -6.38 -11.01
C CYS A 175 11.80 -7.83 -11.45
N LYS A 176 11.97 -8.14 -12.75
CA LYS A 176 11.76 -9.49 -13.33
C LYS A 176 12.88 -9.93 -14.27
N GLY A 177 13.93 -9.12 -14.44
CA GLY A 177 14.98 -9.39 -15.42
C GLY A 177 16.00 -10.39 -14.90
N THR A 178 16.27 -11.42 -15.69
CA THR A 178 17.31 -12.44 -15.45
C THR A 178 18.32 -12.48 -16.60
N GLY A 179 19.51 -13.04 -16.36
CA GLY A 179 20.59 -13.07 -17.37
C GLY A 179 20.86 -11.69 -17.97
N ASP A 180 20.98 -11.62 -19.29
CA ASP A 180 21.25 -10.38 -20.05
C ASP A 180 20.12 -9.33 -19.93
N ARG A 181 18.93 -9.72 -19.47
CA ARG A 181 17.81 -8.78 -19.26
C ARG A 181 17.87 -8.10 -17.90
N HIS A 182 18.63 -8.64 -16.95
CA HIS A 182 18.75 -8.09 -15.61
C HIS A 182 19.29 -6.66 -15.63
N VAL A 183 18.70 -5.81 -14.79
CA VAL A 183 19.21 -4.48 -14.46
C VAL A 183 19.11 -4.33 -12.94
N GLY A 184 20.24 -4.04 -12.29
CA GLY A 184 20.24 -3.76 -10.87
C GLY A 184 19.43 -2.50 -10.56
N SER A 185 18.62 -2.53 -9.51
CA SER A 185 17.76 -1.39 -9.15
C SER A 185 18.53 -0.09 -8.87
N GLN A 186 19.80 -0.17 -8.49
CA GLN A 186 20.68 1.00 -8.33
C GLN A 186 20.79 1.81 -9.64
N ALA A 187 20.93 1.14 -10.79
CA ALA A 187 21.02 1.83 -12.08
C ALA A 187 19.76 2.65 -12.37
N LEU A 188 18.59 2.15 -11.95
CA LEU A 188 17.36 2.93 -12.02
C LEU A 188 17.42 4.14 -11.11
N MET A 189 17.82 3.97 -9.85
CA MET A 189 17.92 5.09 -8.91
C MET A 189 18.92 6.16 -9.34
N ASP A 190 20.03 5.78 -9.96
CA ASP A 190 21.06 6.73 -10.39
C ASP A 190 20.65 7.52 -11.65
N SER A 191 19.66 7.03 -12.40
CA SER A 191 19.12 7.70 -13.58
C SER A 191 18.20 8.87 -13.24
N GLU A 192 18.09 9.86 -14.13
CA GLU A 192 17.15 10.98 -13.95
C GLU A 192 15.68 10.53 -14.00
N ILE A 193 15.39 9.45 -14.73
CA ILE A 193 14.06 8.81 -14.75
C ILE A 193 13.71 8.23 -13.37
N GLY A 194 14.65 7.55 -12.71
CA GLY A 194 14.43 7.02 -11.36
C GLY A 194 14.27 8.13 -10.33
N GLN A 195 15.08 9.18 -10.41
CA GLN A 195 14.94 10.36 -9.54
C GLN A 195 13.56 11.02 -9.69
N PHE A 196 13.04 11.10 -10.93
CA PHE A 196 11.70 11.61 -11.17
C PHE A 196 10.63 10.69 -10.55
N CYS A 197 10.73 9.37 -10.76
CA CYS A 197 9.85 8.39 -10.12
C CYS A 197 9.85 8.55 -8.59
N LEU A 198 11.02 8.66 -7.95
CA LEU A 198 11.15 8.80 -6.50
C LEU A 198 10.43 10.06 -5.98
N ARG A 199 10.56 11.19 -6.67
CA ARG A 199 9.85 12.43 -6.30
C ARG A 199 8.34 12.25 -6.44
N ASN A 200 7.87 11.66 -7.54
CA ASN A 200 6.44 11.47 -7.74
C ASN A 200 5.85 10.43 -6.77
N PHE A 201 6.62 9.38 -6.40
CA PHE A 201 6.24 8.46 -5.33
C PHE A 201 6.10 9.16 -3.99
N LYS A 202 7.02 10.05 -3.65
CA LYS A 202 6.95 10.83 -2.41
C LYS A 202 5.68 11.68 -2.37
N GLU A 203 5.38 12.40 -3.46
CA GLU A 203 4.16 13.21 -3.57
C GLU A 203 2.90 12.36 -3.38
N VAL A 204 2.76 11.26 -4.13
CA VAL A 204 1.55 10.42 -4.10
C VAL A 204 1.41 9.63 -2.80
N THR A 205 2.49 9.02 -2.33
CA THR A 205 2.44 7.99 -1.27
C THR A 205 2.62 8.58 0.13
N SER A 206 3.27 9.76 0.27
CA SER A 206 3.57 10.36 1.57
C SER A 206 3.00 11.76 1.77
N GLU A 207 3.23 12.70 0.85
CA GLU A 207 2.80 14.10 1.05
C GLU A 207 1.28 14.24 1.05
N THR A 208 0.56 13.38 0.33
CA THR A 208 -0.91 13.32 0.38
C THR A 208 -1.45 13.05 1.79
N PHE A 209 -0.78 12.23 2.61
CA PHE A 209 -1.18 12.00 4.00
C PHE A 209 -0.97 13.24 4.85
N LYS A 210 0.17 13.92 4.67
CA LYS A 210 0.44 15.21 5.32
C LYS A 210 -0.62 16.24 4.97
N HIS A 211 -0.93 16.40 3.68
CA HIS A 211 -1.94 17.36 3.23
C HIS A 211 -3.33 17.03 3.78
N LEU A 212 -3.72 15.75 3.84
CA LEU A 212 -4.96 15.32 4.48
C LEU A 212 -5.02 15.81 5.94
N VAL A 213 -3.99 15.53 6.75
CA VAL A 213 -3.99 15.86 8.18
C VAL A 213 -3.95 17.37 8.42
N GLU A 214 -3.19 18.12 7.62
CA GLU A 214 -3.06 19.58 7.70
C GLU A 214 -4.36 20.29 7.28
N ILE A 215 -4.91 19.94 6.11
CA ILE A 215 -6.07 20.63 5.53
C ILE A 215 -7.35 20.27 6.30
N SER A 216 -7.46 19.05 6.82
CA SER A 216 -8.59 18.66 7.68
C SER A 216 -8.50 19.21 9.11
N ALA A 217 -7.42 19.90 9.49
CA ALA A 217 -7.23 20.36 10.87
C ALA A 217 -8.33 21.29 11.41
N PRO A 218 -8.89 22.26 10.64
CA PRO A 218 -10.01 23.06 11.12
C PRO A 218 -11.26 22.21 11.39
N LEU A 219 -11.58 21.26 10.51
CA LEU A 219 -12.70 20.34 10.69
C LEU A 219 -12.49 19.44 11.91
N ARG A 220 -11.30 18.84 12.04
CA ARG A 220 -10.93 18.02 13.20
C ARG A 220 -11.13 18.77 14.52
N LYS A 221 -10.55 19.97 14.64
CA LYS A 221 -10.66 20.79 15.86
C LYS A 221 -12.11 21.13 16.18
N LYS A 222 -12.94 21.42 15.17
CA LYS A 222 -14.37 21.67 15.35
C LYS A 222 -15.09 20.44 15.91
N LEU A 223 -14.82 19.25 15.37
CA LEU A 223 -15.43 18.00 15.82
C LEU A 223 -14.99 17.65 17.25
N GLU A 224 -13.69 17.70 17.53
CA GLU A 224 -13.13 17.43 18.86
C GLU A 224 -13.67 18.39 19.93
N ALA A 225 -13.82 19.68 19.60
CA ALA A 225 -14.44 20.66 20.50
C ALA A 225 -15.91 20.35 20.83
N SER A 226 -16.59 19.54 20.00
CA SER A 226 -17.94 19.04 20.25
C SER A 226 -17.99 17.66 20.93
N GLY A 227 -16.84 17.11 21.31
CA GLY A 227 -16.72 15.81 21.98
C GLY A 227 -16.57 14.60 21.05
N SER A 228 -16.45 14.80 19.75
CA SER A 228 -16.15 13.73 18.79
C SER A 228 -14.69 13.29 18.88
N HIS A 229 -14.43 12.03 18.56
CA HIS A 229 -13.09 11.51 18.31
C HIS A 229 -12.74 11.55 16.83
N VAL A 230 -11.51 11.95 16.49
CA VAL A 230 -11.01 11.97 15.12
C VAL A 230 -9.65 11.27 15.04
N SER A 231 -9.52 10.35 14.10
CA SER A 231 -8.29 9.58 13.87
C SER A 231 -7.93 9.44 12.40
N TYR A 232 -6.66 9.19 12.12
CA TYR A 232 -6.13 9.01 10.78
C TYR A 232 -5.36 7.69 10.66
N THR A 233 -5.60 6.93 9.60
CA THR A 233 -4.82 5.73 9.27
C THR A 233 -4.23 5.85 7.89
N ALA A 234 -3.10 5.20 7.67
CA ALA A 234 -2.53 5.02 6.34
C ALA A 234 -1.95 3.62 6.19
N TYR A 235 -1.95 3.11 4.96
CA TYR A 235 -1.35 1.83 4.62
C TYR A 235 0.14 1.98 4.31
N GLY A 236 0.98 1.39 5.16
CA GLY A 236 2.41 1.28 5.00
C GLY A 236 2.83 -0.06 4.37
N TYR A 237 4.09 -0.13 3.96
CA TYR A 237 4.81 -1.38 3.75
C TYR A 237 6.27 -1.12 4.10
N HIS A 238 6.80 -1.91 5.03
CA HIS A 238 8.16 -1.75 5.53
C HIS A 238 8.70 -3.11 5.99
N GLY A 239 8.51 -4.11 5.13
CA GLY A 239 8.67 -5.52 5.48
C GLY A 239 7.64 -6.01 6.50
N THR A 240 7.68 -7.30 6.77
CA THR A 240 6.65 -8.02 7.54
C THR A 240 7.30 -9.10 8.38
N GLU A 241 6.82 -9.28 9.61
CA GLU A 241 7.16 -10.47 10.39
C GLU A 241 6.37 -11.70 9.90
N VAL A 242 7.07 -12.71 9.42
CA VAL A 242 6.49 -13.97 8.93
C VAL A 242 7.02 -15.15 9.76
N LEU A 243 6.33 -16.28 9.74
CA LEU A 243 6.74 -17.46 10.50
C LEU A 243 7.94 -18.14 9.82
N ILE A 244 9.12 -18.06 10.44
CA ILE A 244 10.38 -18.66 9.98
C ILE A 244 10.93 -19.58 11.07
N LYS A 245 11.03 -20.88 10.79
CA LYS A 245 11.50 -21.90 11.74
C LYS A 245 10.77 -21.82 13.10
N ASN A 246 9.45 -21.61 13.04
CA ASN A 246 8.50 -21.48 14.16
C ASN A 246 8.53 -20.14 14.94
N ASP A 247 9.42 -19.22 14.58
CA ASP A 247 9.48 -17.88 15.16
C ASP A 247 9.01 -16.83 14.15
N TYR A 248 8.30 -15.81 14.61
CA TYR A 248 7.96 -14.67 13.76
C TYR A 248 9.19 -13.77 13.63
N LYS A 249 9.68 -13.60 12.40
CA LYS A 249 10.88 -12.84 12.09
C LYS A 249 10.62 -11.90 10.93
N TRP A 250 11.15 -10.68 11.05
CA TRP A 250 11.01 -9.66 10.02
C TRP A 250 11.73 -10.09 8.74
N GLN A 251 11.06 -9.88 7.61
CA GLN A 251 11.61 -10.02 6.28
C GLN A 251 11.04 -8.96 5.33
N THR A 252 11.50 -8.92 4.07
CA THR A 252 10.95 -8.01 3.06
C THR A 252 11.18 -8.50 1.63
N TYR A 253 10.35 -8.03 0.69
CA TYR A 253 10.60 -8.08 -0.74
C TYR A 253 11.64 -7.04 -1.16
N THR A 254 12.62 -7.46 -1.96
CA THR A 254 13.71 -6.60 -2.44
C THR A 254 13.80 -6.59 -3.97
N CYS A 255 13.84 -5.44 -4.66
CA CYS A 255 13.76 -4.07 -4.13
C CYS A 255 12.32 -3.57 -4.07
N TYR A 256 11.93 -2.98 -2.94
CA TYR A 256 10.69 -2.24 -2.85
C TYR A 256 10.90 -0.77 -3.23
N PHE A 257 10.70 -0.43 -4.50
CA PHE A 257 11.02 0.89 -5.07
C PHE A 257 10.28 2.07 -4.37
N GLN A 258 9.07 1.85 -3.85
CA GLN A 258 8.34 2.87 -3.09
C GLN A 258 8.83 3.01 -1.63
N GLY A 259 9.86 2.28 -1.20
CA GLY A 259 10.22 2.18 0.22
C GLY A 259 10.59 3.51 0.87
N TRP A 260 11.34 4.36 0.17
CA TRP A 260 11.66 5.70 0.68
C TRP A 260 10.44 6.58 0.88
N ALA A 261 9.42 6.48 0.01
CA ALA A 261 8.17 7.19 0.19
C ALA A 261 7.35 6.62 1.36
N LYS A 262 7.41 5.31 1.62
CA LYS A 262 6.79 4.70 2.81
C LYS A 262 7.47 5.14 4.11
N MET A 263 8.79 5.26 4.15
CA MET A 263 9.47 5.84 5.32
C MET A 263 9.09 7.32 5.52
N ALA A 264 8.97 8.11 4.45
CA ALA A 264 8.49 9.49 4.58
C ALA A 264 7.04 9.56 5.10
N LEU A 265 6.17 8.61 4.72
CA LEU A 265 4.82 8.49 5.26
C LEU A 265 4.83 8.19 6.78
N GLU A 266 5.73 7.31 7.23
CA GLU A 266 5.95 7.03 8.66
C GLU A 266 6.41 8.28 9.42
N ASP A 267 7.37 9.02 8.87
CA ASP A 267 7.88 10.26 9.47
C ASP A 267 6.77 11.30 9.69
N HIS A 268 5.85 11.44 8.72
CA HIS A 268 4.69 12.32 8.86
C HIS A 268 3.79 11.86 10.02
N SER A 269 3.49 10.57 10.13
CA SER A 269 2.68 10.04 11.24
C SER A 269 3.34 10.26 12.60
N ILE A 270 4.65 10.04 12.70
CA ILE A 270 5.43 10.31 13.92
C ILE A 270 5.37 11.81 14.28
N ALA A 271 5.50 12.69 13.29
CA ALA A 271 5.46 14.13 13.50
C ALA A 271 4.09 14.63 13.98
N PHE A 272 2.99 14.07 13.46
CA PHE A 272 1.64 14.43 13.89
C PHE A 272 1.26 13.83 15.24
N ALA A 273 1.67 12.60 15.54
CA ALA A 273 1.45 12.00 16.85
C ALA A 273 2.14 12.79 17.98
N LYS A 274 3.33 13.36 17.73
CA LYS A 274 4.00 14.29 18.67
C LYS A 274 3.20 15.56 18.96
N GLN A 275 2.26 15.92 18.08
CA GLN A 275 1.35 17.06 18.25
C GLN A 275 0.03 16.65 18.92
N GLY A 276 -0.09 15.40 19.37
CA GLY A 276 -1.30 14.86 19.98
C GLY A 276 -2.40 14.45 18.98
N ILE A 277 -2.09 14.40 17.68
CA ILE A 277 -3.05 13.92 16.67
C ILE A 277 -3.07 12.40 16.70
N HIS A 278 -4.25 11.80 16.77
CA HIS A 278 -4.41 10.35 16.69
C HIS A 278 -4.19 9.88 15.26
N CYS A 279 -3.00 9.37 14.97
CA CYS A 279 -2.70 8.80 13.67
C CYS A 279 -1.79 7.58 13.77
N CYS A 280 -1.92 6.66 12.82
CA CYS A 280 -1.04 5.51 12.70
C CYS A 280 -0.85 5.08 11.25
N VAL A 281 0.41 4.82 10.86
CA VAL A 281 0.75 4.10 9.63
C VAL A 281 0.86 2.62 9.97
N TYR A 282 0.03 1.81 9.33
CA TYR A 282 0.03 0.37 9.52
C TYR A 282 0.82 -0.29 8.39
N ASN A 283 2.03 -0.75 8.69
CA ASN A 283 2.83 -1.56 7.79
C ASN A 283 2.21 -2.96 7.67
N CYS A 284 1.50 -3.16 6.57
CA CYS A 284 0.76 -4.39 6.30
C CYS A 284 1.61 -5.42 5.55
N PRO A 285 1.23 -6.71 5.58
CA PRO A 285 1.94 -7.77 4.87
C PRO A 285 2.06 -7.59 3.34
N GLU A 286 2.90 -8.41 2.75
CA GLU A 286 2.87 -8.67 1.32
C GLU A 286 1.56 -9.36 0.93
N ILE A 287 0.86 -8.82 -0.08
CA ILE A 287 -0.29 -9.45 -0.72
C ILE A 287 -0.22 -9.31 -2.23
N LEU A 288 -0.97 -10.14 -2.95
CA LEU A 288 -1.17 -9.97 -4.39
C LEU A 288 -2.42 -9.11 -4.64
N THR A 289 -2.18 -7.92 -5.16
CA THR A 289 -3.16 -6.94 -5.62
C THR A 289 -2.86 -6.59 -7.07
N ASN A 290 -3.75 -5.84 -7.73
CA ASN A 290 -3.46 -5.28 -9.05
C ASN A 290 -2.13 -4.48 -9.06
N SER A 291 -1.86 -3.71 -7.99
CA SER A 291 -0.63 -2.91 -7.83
C SER A 291 0.64 -3.72 -7.57
N SER A 292 0.55 -4.93 -7.01
CA SER A 292 1.72 -5.76 -6.71
C SER A 292 2.01 -6.87 -7.73
N SER A 293 1.13 -7.08 -8.71
CA SER A 293 1.30 -8.07 -9.79
C SER A 293 2.55 -7.88 -10.68
N VAL A 294 3.16 -6.69 -10.64
CA VAL A 294 4.44 -6.39 -11.32
C VAL A 294 5.64 -6.89 -10.50
N PHE A 295 5.46 -7.21 -9.22
CA PHE A 295 6.52 -7.63 -8.31
C PHE A 295 6.48 -9.14 -8.11
N GLN A 296 6.82 -9.91 -9.15
CA GLN A 296 6.94 -11.36 -8.99
C GLN A 296 7.98 -11.67 -7.88
N GLY A 297 7.64 -12.59 -6.98
CA GLY A 297 8.44 -12.91 -5.81
C GLY A 297 7.94 -12.26 -4.51
N VAL A 298 7.11 -11.21 -4.59
CA VAL A 298 6.52 -10.57 -3.40
C VAL A 298 5.64 -11.55 -2.63
N GLU A 299 4.99 -12.48 -3.35
CA GLU A 299 4.06 -13.44 -2.79
C GLU A 299 4.75 -14.60 -2.05
N VAL A 300 6.06 -14.80 -2.25
CA VAL A 300 6.84 -15.81 -1.52
C VAL A 300 6.71 -15.60 0.00
N SER A 301 6.70 -14.34 0.43
CA SER A 301 6.54 -13.93 1.83
C SER A 301 5.15 -14.20 2.39
N LEU A 302 4.12 -14.42 1.56
CA LEU A 302 2.75 -14.71 1.99
C LEU A 302 2.52 -16.19 2.30
N TYR A 303 3.24 -17.11 1.64
CA TYR A 303 3.10 -18.55 1.86
C TYR A 303 3.24 -18.99 3.33
N PRO A 304 4.19 -18.44 4.14
CA PRO A 304 4.27 -18.73 5.57
C PRO A 304 2.99 -18.44 6.36
N LEU A 305 2.04 -17.65 5.84
CA LEU A 305 0.77 -17.40 6.51
C LEU A 305 -0.04 -18.69 6.69
N VAL A 306 0.06 -19.66 5.77
CA VAL A 306 -0.68 -20.93 5.89
C VAL A 306 -0.34 -21.67 7.18
N THR A 307 0.93 -21.65 7.60
CA THR A 307 1.38 -22.30 8.83
C THR A 307 1.26 -21.39 10.06
N ALA A 308 1.25 -20.07 9.87
CA ALA A 308 0.83 -19.15 10.92
C ALA A 308 -0.66 -19.33 11.28
N ILE A 309 -1.54 -19.60 10.32
CA ILE A 309 -2.95 -19.95 10.57
C ILE A 309 -3.05 -21.26 11.35
N GLN A 310 -2.30 -22.31 10.97
CA GLN A 310 -2.25 -23.56 11.74
C GLN A 310 -1.81 -23.33 13.20
N LYS A 311 -0.90 -22.39 13.43
CA LYS A 311 -0.31 -22.10 14.75
C LYS A 311 -1.20 -21.22 15.63
N ASP A 312 -1.68 -20.11 15.08
CA ASP A 312 -2.15 -18.94 15.85
C ASP A 312 -3.57 -18.48 15.48
N ALA A 313 -4.34 -19.25 14.68
CA ALA A 313 -5.70 -18.87 14.27
C ALA A 313 -6.59 -18.52 15.47
N GLY A 314 -7.09 -17.27 15.50
CA GLY A 314 -7.99 -16.77 16.54
C GLY A 314 -9.37 -17.43 16.48
N ASP A 315 -9.92 -17.60 15.27
CA ASP A 315 -11.07 -18.46 15.00
C ASP A 315 -10.59 -19.77 14.34
N LYS A 316 -10.55 -20.85 15.13
CA LYS A 316 -10.10 -22.17 14.63
C LYS A 316 -10.97 -22.72 13.52
N LYS A 317 -12.28 -22.49 13.58
CA LYS A 317 -13.21 -23.03 12.58
C LYS A 317 -13.06 -22.30 11.25
N HIS A 318 -12.91 -20.97 11.29
CA HIS A 318 -12.60 -20.21 10.09
C HIS A 318 -11.21 -20.55 9.54
N GLY A 319 -10.22 -20.70 10.42
CA GLY A 319 -8.87 -21.16 10.07
C GLY A 319 -8.89 -22.49 9.33
N GLU A 320 -9.60 -23.52 9.84
CA GLU A 320 -9.75 -24.82 9.19
C GLU A 320 -10.41 -24.70 7.79
N GLN A 321 -11.39 -23.80 7.63
CA GLN A 321 -12.03 -23.56 6.33
C GLN A 321 -11.06 -22.95 5.31
N VAL A 322 -10.31 -21.94 5.71
CA VAL A 322 -9.28 -21.31 4.88
C VAL A 322 -8.22 -22.34 4.48
N LEU A 323 -7.72 -23.11 5.45
CA LEU A 323 -6.74 -24.16 5.20
C LEU A 323 -7.28 -25.21 4.21
N LYS A 324 -8.55 -25.61 4.35
CA LYS A 324 -9.18 -26.51 3.39
C LYS A 324 -9.22 -25.91 1.98
N GLN A 325 -9.62 -24.65 1.83
CA GLN A 325 -9.63 -23.95 0.53
C GLN A 325 -8.23 -23.88 -0.08
N CYS A 326 -7.20 -23.58 0.72
CA CYS A 326 -5.82 -23.60 0.24
C CYS A 326 -5.40 -25.00 -0.24
N GLN A 327 -5.71 -26.06 0.52
CA GLN A 327 -5.35 -27.43 0.16
C GLN A 327 -6.03 -27.89 -1.14
N GLU A 328 -7.25 -27.44 -1.41
CA GLU A 328 -7.99 -27.77 -2.64
C GLU A 328 -7.28 -27.25 -3.91
N LEU A 329 -6.52 -26.15 -3.80
CA LEU A 329 -5.78 -25.52 -4.91
C LEU A 329 -4.41 -26.17 -5.20
N LEU A 330 -3.87 -26.94 -4.25
CA LEU A 330 -2.57 -27.59 -4.37
C LEU A 330 -2.66 -28.93 -5.12
N LYS A 331 -1.56 -29.32 -5.79
CA LYS A 331 -1.41 -30.64 -6.43
C LYS A 331 -1.48 -31.77 -5.39
N ASP A 332 -1.83 -32.97 -5.85
CA ASP A 332 -1.89 -34.15 -4.99
C ASP A 332 -0.51 -34.43 -4.35
N GLY A 333 -0.50 -34.70 -3.05
CA GLY A 333 0.72 -34.97 -2.28
C GLY A 333 1.47 -33.72 -1.77
N VAL A 334 1.11 -32.51 -2.20
CA VAL A 334 1.68 -31.27 -1.64
C VAL A 334 1.02 -30.97 -0.29
N THR A 335 1.84 -30.77 0.74
CA THR A 335 1.39 -30.43 2.11
C THR A 335 1.82 -29.03 2.53
N PHE A 336 1.21 -28.49 3.59
CA PHE A 336 1.65 -27.22 4.17
C PHE A 336 3.02 -27.31 4.83
N GLU A 337 3.40 -28.48 5.34
CA GLU A 337 4.74 -28.75 5.87
C GLU A 337 5.79 -28.69 4.76
N HIS A 338 5.47 -29.17 3.55
CA HIS A 338 6.33 -29.01 2.37
C HIS A 338 6.54 -27.53 2.08
N ILE A 339 5.45 -26.76 1.97
CA ILE A 339 5.53 -25.31 1.71
C ILE A 339 6.36 -24.62 2.79
N LYS A 340 6.13 -24.95 4.06
CA LYS A 340 6.87 -24.42 5.20
C LYS A 340 8.36 -24.74 5.12
N ALA A 341 8.72 -25.98 4.81
CA ALA A 341 10.13 -26.37 4.69
C ALA A 341 10.83 -25.56 3.60
N PHE A 342 10.16 -25.40 2.45
CA PHE A 342 10.69 -24.62 1.34
C PHE A 342 10.84 -23.13 1.69
N THR A 343 9.82 -22.51 2.29
CA THR A 343 9.89 -21.09 2.66
C THR A 343 10.87 -20.84 3.80
N ASP A 344 11.02 -21.76 4.76
CA ASP A 344 12.05 -21.71 5.79
C ASP A 344 13.46 -21.75 5.18
N GLU A 345 13.69 -22.61 4.17
CA GLU A 345 14.95 -22.66 3.43
C GLU A 345 15.22 -21.35 2.70
N TYR A 346 14.26 -20.85 1.93
CA TYR A 346 14.38 -19.59 1.19
C TYR A 346 14.66 -18.40 2.11
N LEU A 347 13.88 -18.24 3.20
CA LEU A 347 13.96 -17.11 4.12
C LEU A 347 15.16 -17.18 5.08
N THR A 348 15.82 -18.35 5.17
CA THR A 348 17.08 -18.49 5.93
C THR A 348 18.31 -18.70 5.04
N ASN A 349 18.14 -18.64 3.72
CA ASN A 349 19.26 -18.71 2.79
C ASN A 349 20.19 -17.50 3.01
N PRO A 350 21.53 -17.70 3.09
CA PRO A 350 22.49 -16.61 3.23
C PRO A 350 22.32 -15.49 2.20
N LEU A 351 21.96 -15.84 0.95
CA LEU A 351 21.69 -14.88 -0.11
C LEU A 351 20.47 -14.02 0.23
N THR A 352 19.34 -14.62 0.64
CA THR A 352 18.13 -13.88 1.02
C THR A 352 18.37 -12.97 2.23
N LEU A 353 19.10 -13.47 3.23
CA LEU A 353 19.44 -12.71 4.44
C LEU A 353 20.32 -11.49 4.15
N GLU A 354 21.12 -11.50 3.09
CA GLU A 354 21.92 -10.34 2.67
C GLU A 354 21.02 -9.14 2.30
N PHE A 355 19.84 -9.40 1.74
CA PHE A 355 18.86 -8.43 1.25
C PHE A 355 17.65 -8.26 2.18
N THR A 356 17.77 -8.75 3.41
CA THR A 356 16.75 -8.69 4.44
C THR A 356 17.31 -8.03 5.71
N LYS A 357 17.86 -6.81 5.56
CA LYS A 357 18.43 -6.03 6.68
C LYS A 357 17.57 -4.80 6.95
N TYR A 358 16.95 -4.76 8.12
CA TYR A 358 16.02 -3.70 8.51
C TYR A 358 16.67 -2.30 8.44
N ASP A 359 17.87 -2.16 9.01
CA ASP A 359 18.64 -0.92 9.06
C ASP A 359 19.12 -0.41 7.69
N GLN A 360 19.02 -1.25 6.65
CA GLN A 360 19.44 -0.94 5.28
C GLN A 360 18.25 -0.89 4.30
N TRP A 361 17.02 -0.98 4.81
CA TRP A 361 15.84 -1.00 3.97
C TRP A 361 15.51 0.40 3.39
N PRO A 362 15.04 0.50 2.12
CA PRO A 362 14.99 -0.57 1.12
C PRO A 362 16.37 -0.81 0.48
N GLN A 363 16.72 -2.08 0.26
CA GLN A 363 17.98 -2.46 -0.38
C GLN A 363 17.85 -2.51 -1.91
N HIS A 364 18.98 -2.36 -2.61
CA HIS A 364 19.05 -2.57 -4.05
C HIS A 364 19.12 -4.06 -4.40
N THR A 365 18.50 -4.45 -5.50
CA THR A 365 18.61 -5.81 -6.07
C THR A 365 20.00 -6.12 -6.62
N ARG A 366 20.35 -7.41 -6.59
CA ARG A 366 21.46 -8.02 -7.33
C ARG A 366 20.92 -9.18 -8.16
N GLN A 367 21.61 -9.50 -9.27
CA GLN A 367 21.15 -10.51 -10.23
C GLN A 367 20.89 -11.89 -9.59
N ASP A 368 21.86 -12.41 -8.83
CA ASP A 368 21.77 -13.71 -8.15
C ASP A 368 20.59 -13.77 -7.18
N GLN A 369 20.37 -12.73 -6.38
CA GLN A 369 19.24 -12.63 -5.46
C GLN A 369 17.91 -12.64 -6.22
N MET A 370 17.82 -11.89 -7.32
CA MET A 370 16.61 -11.83 -8.13
C MET A 370 16.29 -13.17 -8.78
N GLU A 371 17.29 -13.81 -9.40
CA GLU A 371 17.15 -15.12 -10.02
C GLU A 371 16.75 -16.18 -8.99
N TYR A 372 17.32 -16.13 -7.78
CA TYR A 372 16.94 -17.01 -6.68
C TYR A 372 15.49 -16.80 -6.23
N MET A 373 15.06 -15.54 -6.07
CA MET A 373 13.69 -15.18 -5.71
C MET A 373 12.69 -15.62 -6.78
N LEU A 374 12.95 -15.32 -8.05
CA LEU A 374 12.07 -15.66 -9.16
C LEU A 374 11.94 -17.18 -9.34
N LYS A 375 13.05 -17.92 -9.23
CA LYS A 375 13.02 -19.39 -9.23
C LYS A 375 12.21 -19.95 -8.06
N SER A 376 12.29 -19.30 -6.90
CA SER A 376 11.53 -19.72 -5.71
C SER A 376 10.03 -19.43 -5.86
N SER A 377 9.68 -18.30 -6.48
CA SER A 377 8.32 -17.96 -6.90
C SER A 377 7.76 -19.00 -7.88
N ASP A 378 8.51 -19.31 -8.95
CA ASP A 378 8.10 -20.31 -9.96
C ASP A 378 7.88 -21.69 -9.33
N TYR A 379 8.78 -22.10 -8.43
CA TYR A 379 8.63 -23.36 -7.69
C TYR A 379 7.33 -23.42 -6.88
N LEU A 380 7.02 -22.35 -6.14
CA LEU A 380 5.79 -22.27 -5.34
C LEU A 380 4.54 -22.26 -6.23
N PHE A 381 4.59 -21.63 -7.40
CA PHE A 381 3.49 -21.70 -8.37
C PHE A 381 3.30 -23.13 -8.88
N ASP A 382 4.38 -23.85 -9.14
CA ASP A 382 4.34 -25.24 -9.59
C ASP A 382 3.77 -26.23 -8.57
N LEU A 383 3.57 -25.83 -7.31
CA LEU A 383 2.84 -26.63 -6.32
C LEU A 383 1.32 -26.64 -6.53
N HIS A 384 0.78 -25.78 -7.41
CA HIS A 384 -0.66 -25.60 -7.62
C HIS A 384 -1.20 -26.41 -8.80
N LYS A 385 -2.47 -26.81 -8.72
CA LYS A 385 -3.18 -27.47 -9.84
C LYS A 385 -3.33 -26.55 -11.05
N ASP A 386 -3.51 -25.25 -10.79
CA ASP A 386 -3.64 -24.21 -11.80
C ASP A 386 -2.88 -22.95 -11.34
N GLN A 387 -1.90 -22.51 -12.13
CA GLN A 387 -1.08 -21.33 -11.84
C GLN A 387 -1.89 -20.02 -11.89
N LYS A 388 -3.13 -20.04 -12.39
CA LYS A 388 -4.06 -18.90 -12.32
C LYS A 388 -4.85 -18.85 -11.01
N ASN A 389 -4.88 -19.94 -10.25
CA ASN A 389 -5.66 -20.10 -9.03
C ASN A 389 -4.73 -20.53 -7.88
N LEU A 390 -4.06 -19.54 -7.30
CA LEU A 390 -3.04 -19.73 -6.27
C LEU A 390 -3.62 -19.60 -4.86
N ILE A 391 -3.01 -20.29 -3.87
CA ILE A 391 -3.42 -20.12 -2.46
C ILE A 391 -3.21 -18.68 -1.97
N THR A 392 -2.30 -17.93 -2.60
CA THR A 392 -2.01 -16.53 -2.28
C THR A 392 -3.22 -15.61 -2.49
N ALA A 393 -4.18 -15.97 -3.34
CA ALA A 393 -5.45 -15.25 -3.46
C ALA A 393 -6.30 -15.40 -2.19
N VAL A 394 -6.44 -16.64 -1.68
CA VAL A 394 -7.16 -16.94 -0.44
C VAL A 394 -6.46 -16.29 0.76
N LEU A 395 -5.13 -16.42 0.83
CA LEU A 395 -4.34 -15.83 1.91
C LEU A 395 -4.39 -14.29 1.90
N SER A 396 -4.43 -13.67 0.72
CA SER A 396 -4.57 -12.20 0.62
C SER A 396 -5.91 -11.72 1.20
N GLU A 397 -6.98 -12.51 1.04
CA GLU A 397 -8.29 -12.23 1.65
C GLU A 397 -8.26 -12.26 3.17
N VAL A 398 -7.61 -13.27 3.75
CA VAL A 398 -7.37 -13.31 5.19
C VAL A 398 -6.61 -12.08 5.65
N VAL A 399 -5.55 -11.70 4.93
CA VAL A 399 -4.71 -10.55 5.28
C VAL A 399 -5.52 -9.25 5.27
N PHE A 400 -6.22 -8.92 4.18
CA PHE A 400 -6.92 -7.62 4.14
C PHE A 400 -8.08 -7.54 5.14
N LYS A 401 -8.80 -8.63 5.40
CA LYS A 401 -9.87 -8.67 6.42
C LYS A 401 -9.31 -8.49 7.82
N SER A 402 -8.27 -9.24 8.16
CA SER A 402 -7.62 -9.15 9.48
C SER A 402 -6.98 -7.78 9.70
N CYS A 403 -6.32 -7.22 8.69
CA CYS A 403 -5.78 -5.86 8.77
C CYS A 403 -6.89 -4.82 8.92
N GLY A 404 -8.02 -4.97 8.23
CA GLY A 404 -9.20 -4.11 8.41
C GLY A 404 -9.71 -4.09 9.85
N TYR A 405 -9.85 -5.27 10.47
CA TYR A 405 -10.17 -5.41 11.88
C TYR A 405 -9.17 -4.68 12.78
N VAL A 406 -7.89 -4.98 12.61
CA VAL A 406 -6.84 -4.40 13.48
C VAL A 406 -6.80 -2.88 13.34
N MET A 407 -6.82 -2.36 12.11
CA MET A 407 -6.74 -0.93 11.84
C MET A 407 -7.95 -0.17 12.36
N LEU A 408 -9.19 -0.70 12.22
CA LEU A 408 -10.36 -0.01 12.75
C LEU A 408 -10.31 0.09 14.28
N HIS A 409 -9.83 -0.95 14.94
CA HIS A 409 -9.89 -1.02 16.39
C HIS A 409 -8.70 -0.38 17.10
N ASP A 410 -7.47 -0.57 16.59
CA ASP A 410 -6.28 0.09 17.14
C ASP A 410 -6.30 1.61 16.88
N SER A 411 -6.88 2.06 15.76
CA SER A 411 -6.88 3.49 15.40
C SER A 411 -7.57 4.42 16.39
N TRP A 412 -8.45 3.92 17.28
CA TRP A 412 -9.08 4.76 18.30
C TRP A 412 -8.07 5.31 19.32
N THR A 413 -7.05 4.52 19.65
CA THR A 413 -5.98 4.92 20.56
C THR A 413 -4.74 4.15 20.15
N PRO A 414 -4.09 4.54 19.03
CA PRO A 414 -3.03 3.75 18.45
C PRO A 414 -1.87 3.62 19.44
N LYS A 415 -1.37 2.38 19.61
CA LYS A 415 -0.25 2.10 20.54
C LYS A 415 1.07 2.74 20.10
N SER A 416 1.18 3.07 18.81
CA SER A 416 2.35 3.68 18.17
C SER A 416 1.90 4.48 16.93
N PRO A 417 2.60 5.56 16.53
CA PRO A 417 2.34 6.25 15.26
C PRO A 417 2.67 5.40 14.03
N VAL A 418 3.43 4.32 14.21
CA VAL A 418 3.77 3.37 13.16
C VAL A 418 3.74 1.96 13.76
N ALA A 419 3.01 1.05 13.13
CA ALA A 419 2.81 -0.31 13.63
C ALA A 419 2.91 -1.34 12.51
N TRP A 420 3.49 -2.51 12.80
CA TRP A 420 3.59 -3.62 11.87
C TRP A 420 2.51 -4.66 12.15
N LEU A 421 1.83 -5.06 11.09
CA LEU A 421 0.86 -6.15 11.11
C LEU A 421 1.54 -7.40 10.53
N GLY A 422 2.14 -8.21 11.41
CA GLY A 422 2.77 -9.47 11.04
C GLY A 422 1.78 -10.61 10.80
N HIS A 423 2.28 -11.76 10.34
CA HIS A 423 1.46 -12.96 10.14
C HIS A 423 0.86 -13.50 11.44
N ASP A 424 1.47 -13.21 12.60
CA ASP A 424 0.94 -13.56 13.91
C ASP A 424 -0.38 -12.85 14.19
N ILE A 425 -0.41 -11.53 14.09
CA ILE A 425 -1.62 -10.76 14.36
C ILE A 425 -2.69 -10.97 13.30
N VAL A 426 -2.29 -11.19 12.03
CA VAL A 426 -3.22 -11.60 10.97
C VAL A 426 -3.91 -12.90 11.35
N ALA A 427 -3.17 -13.95 11.69
CA ALA A 427 -3.77 -15.23 12.09
C ALA A 427 -4.67 -15.10 13.33
N ARG A 428 -4.28 -14.29 14.32
CA ARG A 428 -5.09 -14.08 15.55
C ARG A 428 -6.37 -13.28 15.31
N CYS A 429 -6.41 -12.45 14.26
CA CYS A 429 -7.51 -11.53 13.98
C CYS A 429 -8.44 -11.98 12.86
N MET A 430 -8.12 -13.08 12.17
CA MET A 430 -8.98 -13.65 11.13
C MET A 430 -10.34 -14.10 11.64
#